data_AF-A0A953JL55-F1
#
_entry.id   AF-A0A953JL55-F1
#
_cell.length_a   1.000
_cell.length_b   1.000
_cell.length_c   1.000
_cell.angle_alpha   90.00
_cell.angle_beta   90.00
_cell.angle_gamma   90.00
#
_symmetry.space_group_name_H-M   'P 1'
#
loop_
_entity.id
_entity.type
_entity.pdbx_description
1 polymer ?
#
loop_
_entity_poly.entity_id
_entity_poly.type
_entity_poly.pdbx_seq_one_letter_code
_entity_poly.pdbx_strand_id
1 'polypeptide(L)' 'VRRVLLVDSGKFGKAHLERICGLSALTDLVTDRAPPPDLAAALDRAGVRITIAPPEGNV' A
#
# COMPACT_ATOMS: atom_id res chain seq x y z
N VAL A 1 15.97 -4.80 7.42
CA VAL A 1 15.47 -5.57 6.24
C VAL A 1 14.31 -4.80 5.63
N ARG A 2 14.29 -4.62 4.30
CA ARG A 2 13.22 -3.92 3.59
C ARG A 2 12.13 -4.92 3.18
N ARG A 3 10.85 -4.58 3.42
CA ARG A 3 9.67 -5.43 3.16
C ARG A 3 8.63 -4.58 2.44
N VAL A 4 8.50 -4.79 1.14
CA VAL A 4 7.70 -3.94 0.26
C VAL A 4 6.43 -4.67 -0.15
N LEU A 5 5.29 -4.01 -0.05
CA LEU A 5 4.04 -4.45 -0.66
C LEU A 5 3.82 -3.66 -1.96
N LEU A 6 3.63 -4.36 -3.08
CA LEU A 6 3.23 -3.79 -4.35
C LEU A 6 1.79 -4.23 -4.64
N VAL A 7 0.86 -3.28 -4.73
CA VAL A 7 -0.55 -3.55 -5.02
C VAL A 7 -1.17 -2.40 -5.80
N ASP A 8 -2.12 -2.71 -6.68
CA ASP A 8 -3.01 -1.70 -7.25
C ASP A 8 -4.01 -1.18 -6.20
N SER A 9 -4.50 0.03 -6.43
CA SER A 9 -5.50 0.68 -5.59
C SER A 9 -6.86 0.01 -5.64
N GLY A 10 -7.11 -0.85 -6.64
CA GLY A 10 -8.27 -1.73 -6.71
C GLY A 10 -8.31 -2.79 -5.61
N LYS A 11 -7.22 -3.00 -4.86
CA LYS A 11 -7.18 -3.88 -3.67
C LYS A 11 -7.62 -3.19 -2.37
N PHE A 12 -7.74 -1.87 -2.34
CA PHE A 12 -8.08 -1.16 -1.12
C PHE A 12 -9.53 -1.42 -0.68
N GLY A 13 -9.73 -1.57 0.63
CA GLY A 13 -11.05 -1.79 1.23
C GLY A 13 -11.72 -3.11 0.87
N LYS A 14 -11.04 -4.01 0.15
CA LYS A 14 -11.58 -5.33 -0.21
C LYS A 14 -11.17 -6.38 0.80
N ALA A 15 -12.14 -7.20 1.20
CA ALA A 15 -11.86 -8.43 1.92
C ALA A 15 -11.24 -9.44 0.95
N HIS A 16 -10.08 -9.96 1.30
CA HIS A 16 -9.43 -11.08 0.62
C HIS A 16 -9.52 -12.32 1.51
N LEU A 17 -9.52 -13.52 0.92
CA LEU A 17 -9.60 -14.78 1.67
C LEU A 17 -8.33 -15.06 2.49
N GLU A 18 -7.26 -14.33 2.23
CA GLU A 18 -5.96 -14.47 2.86
C GLU A 18 -5.52 -13.20 3.60
N ARG A 19 -4.83 -13.38 4.74
CA ARG A 19 -4.12 -12.33 5.45
C ARG A 19 -2.63 -12.62 5.42
N ILE A 20 -1.91 -11.97 4.50
CA ILE A 20 -0.47 -12.17 4.28
C ILE A 20 0.35 -11.69 5.50
N CYS A 21 0.08 -10.48 5.98
CA CYS A 21 0.73 -9.90 7.15
C CYS A 21 -0.08 -8.71 7.73
N GLY A 22 0.33 -8.22 8.90
CA GLY A 22 -0.12 -6.91 9.40
C GLY A 22 0.73 -5.77 8.84
N LEU A 23 0.20 -4.53 8.87
CA LEU A 23 0.91 -3.35 8.33
C LEU A 23 2.27 -3.10 8.99
N SER A 24 2.42 -3.42 10.27
CA SER A 24 3.69 -3.30 11.01
C SER A 24 4.82 -4.21 10.49
N ALA A 25 4.48 -5.22 9.67
CA ALA A 25 5.46 -6.06 9.01
C ALA A 25 6.00 -5.42 7.72
N LEU A 26 5.42 -4.32 7.23
CA LEU A 26 5.85 -3.64 6.02
C LEU A 26 6.80 -2.49 6.35
N THR A 27 7.68 -2.17 5.39
CA THR A 27 8.47 -0.94 5.41
C THR A 27 8.02 0.05 4.34
N ASP A 28 7.49 -0.45 3.22
CA ASP A 28 7.08 0.37 2.09
C ASP A 28 5.82 -0.21 1.42
N LEU A 29 4.96 0.67 0.91
CA LEU A 29 3.84 0.36 0.02
C LEU A 29 4.06 1.09 -1.31
N VAL A 30 3.99 0.36 -2.42
CA VAL A 30 3.96 0.93 -3.77
C VAL A 30 2.59 0.66 -4.38
N THR A 31 1.97 1.71 -4.93
CA THR A 31 0.62 1.62 -5.51
C THR A 31 0.42 2.64 -6.62
N ASP A 32 -0.59 2.44 -7.46
CA ASP A 32 -0.90 3.29 -8.63
C ASP A 32 -1.73 4.55 -8.27
N ARG A 33 -2.32 4.59 -7.08
CA ARG A 33 -3.09 5.74 -6.57
C ARG A 33 -2.97 5.87 -5.06
N ALA A 34 -3.10 7.10 -4.56
CA ALA A 34 -3.14 7.37 -3.13
C ALA A 34 -4.19 6.48 -2.39
N PRO A 35 -3.81 5.85 -1.25
CA PRO A 35 -4.76 5.16 -0.40
C PRO A 35 -5.86 6.09 0.13
N PRO A 36 -7.08 5.57 0.39
CA PRO A 36 -8.12 6.31 1.10
C PRO A 36 -7.64 6.80 2.49
N PRO A 37 -8.22 7.87 3.06
CA PRO A 37 -7.70 8.53 4.25
C PRO A 37 -7.52 7.61 5.48
N ASP A 38 -8.43 6.66 5.68
CA ASP A 38 -8.39 5.69 6.76
C ASP A 38 -7.22 4.71 6.63
N LEU A 39 -7.00 4.18 5.42
CA LEU A 39 -5.87 3.32 5.10
C LEU A 39 -4.54 4.08 5.16
N ALA A 40 -4.49 5.31 4.64
CA ALA A 40 -3.33 6.18 4.72
C ALA A 40 -2.92 6.44 6.18
N ALA A 41 -3.88 6.77 7.05
CA ALA A 41 -3.64 6.96 8.48
C ALA A 41 -3.17 5.66 9.18
N ALA A 42 -3.68 4.50 8.76
CA ALA A 42 -3.22 3.22 9.30
C ALA A 42 -1.79 2.87 8.89
N LEU A 43 -1.42 3.17 7.63
CA LEU A 43 -0.06 2.99 7.10
C LEU A 43 0.94 3.94 7.79
N ASP A 44 0.54 5.19 8.01
CA ASP A 44 1.34 6.20 8.73
C ASP A 44 1.62 5.77 10.18
N ARG A 45 0.58 5.36 10.91
CA ARG A 45 0.75 4.80 12.28
C ARG A 45 1.66 3.57 12.32
N ALA A 46 1.71 2.79 11.24
CA ALA A 46 2.57 1.63 11.12
C ALA A 46 4.00 1.97 10.64
N GLY A 47 4.31 3.23 10.33
CA GLY A 47 5.60 3.67 9.82
C GLY A 47 5.90 3.22 8.39
N VAL A 48 4.86 2.92 7.60
CA VAL A 48 4.99 2.44 6.23
C VAL A 48 5.11 3.63 5.27
N ARG A 49 6.20 3.70 4.50
CA ARG A 49 6.36 4.71 3.46
C ARG A 49 5.51 4.39 2.23
N ILE A 50 4.84 5.39 1.68
CA ILE A 50 3.98 5.23 0.50
C ILE A 50 4.67 5.84 -0.72
N THR A 51 4.81 5.07 -1.79
CA THR A 51 5.26 5.53 -3.11
C THR A 51 4.12 5.37 -4.09
N ILE A 52 3.71 6.48 -4.74
CA ILE A 52 2.73 6.44 -5.82
C ILE A 52 3.46 6.30 -7.15
N ALA A 53 3.24 5.18 -7.83
CA ALA A 53 3.74 4.89 -9.15
C ALA A 53 2.55 4.91 -10.12
N PRO A 54 2.14 6.08 -10.63
CA PRO A 54 1.02 6.16 -11.55
C PRO A 54 1.29 5.28 -12.78
N PRO A 55 0.25 4.72 -13.42
CA PRO A 55 0.44 3.96 -14.66
C PRO A 55 1.21 4.81 -15.67
N GLU A 56 2.10 4.17 -16.42
CA GLU A 56 2.95 4.86 -17.40
C GLU A 56 2.10 5.76 -18.31
N GLY A 57 2.37 7.07 -18.26
CA GLY A 57 2.03 7.97 -19.36
C GLY A 57 3.20 7.88 -20.34
N ASN A 58 2.93 7.42 -21.57
CA ASN A 58 3.94 7.28 -22.63
C ASN A 58 4.93 8.46 -22.61
N VAL A 59 6.20 8.17 -22.31
CA VAL A 59 7.33 9.12 -22.41
C VAL A 59 7.66 9.35 -23.88
#